data_AF-A0A2D4S3E0-F1
#
_entry.id   AF-A0A2D4S3E0-F1
#
_cell.length_a   1.000
_cell.length_b   1.000
_cell.length_c   1.000
_cell.angle_alpha   90.00
_cell.angle_beta   90.00
_cell.angle_gamma   90.00
#
_symmetry.space_group_name_H-M   'P 1'
#
loop_
_entity.id
_entity.type
_entity.pdbx_description
1 polymer ?
#
loop_
_entity_poly.entity_id
_entity_poly.type
_entity_poly.pdbx_seq_one_letter_code
_entity_poly.pdbx_strand_id
1 'polypeptide(L)' 'ILHGRYVCTARKPKCGSCIIEDLCEFKDKTE' A
#
# COMPACT_ATOMS: atom_id res chain seq x y z
N ILE A 1 8.30 -4.18 -8.92
CA ILE A 1 7.55 -5.46 -9.11
C ILE A 1 7.18 -6.12 -7.78
N LEU A 2 8.12 -6.30 -6.83
CA LEU A 2 7.82 -6.91 -5.52
C LEU A 2 6.84 -6.09 -4.69
N HIS A 3 7.03 -4.77 -4.61
CA HIS A 3 6.20 -3.88 -3.81
C HIS A 3 4.71 -3.95 -4.20
N GLY A 4 4.35 -3.87 -5.48
CA GLY A 4 2.94 -4.00 -5.90
C GLY A 4 2.35 -5.39 -5.63
N ARG A 5 3.13 -6.46 -5.78
CA ARG A 5 2.63 -7.82 -5.59
C ARG A 5 2.40 -8.19 -4.12
N TYR A 6 3.23 -7.66 -3.21
CA TYR A 6 3.23 -8.05 -1.80
C TYR A 6 2.75 -6.97 -0.84
N VAL A 7 2.78 -5.70 -1.26
CA VAL A 7 2.43 -4.52 -0.44
C VAL A 7 1.24 -3.79 -1.06
N CYS A 8 1.41 -3.17 -2.24
CA CYS A 8 0.35 -2.38 -2.88
C CYS A 8 -0.56 -3.24 -3.79
N THR A 9 -1.32 -4.16 -3.17
CA THR A 9 -2.25 -5.05 -3.90
C THR A 9 -3.61 -4.37 -4.13
N ALA A 10 -4.29 -4.73 -5.22
CA ALA A 10 -5.54 -4.07 -5.64
C ALA A 10 -6.76 -4.32 -4.73
N ARG A 11 -6.75 -5.38 -3.89
CA ARG A 11 -7.90 -5.73 -3.03
C ARG A 11 -7.69 -5.41 -1.55
N LYS A 12 -6.45 -5.51 -1.05
CA LYS A 12 -6.05 -5.23 0.34
C LYS A 12 -4.60 -4.75 0.36
N PRO A 13 -4.32 -3.47 0.07
CA PRO A 13 -2.98 -2.94 0.14
C PRO A 13 -2.50 -2.91 1.59
N LYS A 14 -1.26 -3.36 1.83
CA LYS A 14 -0.63 -3.26 3.15
C LYS A 14 0.00 -1.88 3.29
N CYS A 15 -0.82 -0.85 3.44
CA CYS A 15 -0.35 0.52 3.46
C CYS A 15 0.59 0.78 4.65
N GLY A 16 0.38 0.13 5.80
CA GLY A 16 1.30 0.26 6.95
C GLY A 16 2.69 -0.37 6.73
N SER A 17 2.82 -1.25 5.73
CA SER A 17 4.11 -1.80 5.28
C SER A 17 4.70 -1.03 4.07
N CYS A 18 4.04 0.04 3.63
CA CYS A 18 4.43 0.81 2.46
C CYS A 18 5.39 1.94 2.84
N ILE A 19 6.52 2.04 2.15
CA ILE A 19 7.53 3.07 2.40
C ILE A 19 7.00 4.48 2.07
N ILE A 20 6.02 4.58 1.17
CA ILE A 20 5.44 5.87 0.73
C ILE A 20 4.08 6.11 1.35
N GLU A 21 3.74 5.46 2.46
CA GLU A 21 2.42 5.59 3.10
C GLU A 21 2.05 7.04 3.38
N ASP A 22 2.99 7.81 3.92
CA ASP A 22 2.87 9.24 4.23
C ASP A 22 2.65 10.11 3.00
N LEU A 23 3.24 9.74 1.86
CA LEU A 23 3.08 10.42 0.56
C LEU A 23 1.91 9.88 -0.28
N CYS A 24 1.30 8.77 0.12
CA CYS A 24 0.28 8.10 -0.68
C CYS A 24 -1.07 8.79 -0.49
N GLU A 25 -1.63 9.33 -1.58
CA GLU A 25 -2.96 9.97 -1.65
C GLU A 25 -4.12 8.97 -1.62
N PHE A 26 -3.85 7.68 -1.49
CA PHE A 26 -4.86 6.64 -1.40
C PHE A 26 -5.67 6.81 -0.10
N LYS A 27 -7.00 6.98 -0.24
CA LYS A 27 -7.89 7.31 0.88
C LYS A 27 -8.27 6.10 1.74
N ASP A 28 -8.43 4.94 1.13
CA ASP A 28 -8.81 3.69 1.81
C ASP A 28 -7.59 2.89 2.27
N LYS A 29 -6.70 3.52 3.05
CA LYS A 29 -5.51 2.83 3.58
C LYS A 29 -5.93 1.66 4.46
N THR A 30 -5.45 0.47 4.12
CA THR A 30 -5.65 -0.75 4.91
C THR A 30 -4.33 -1.22 5.51
N GLU A 31 -4.39 -1.98 6.61
CA GLU A 31 -3.22 -2.46 7.37
C GLU A 31 -2.27 -3.33 6.54
#